data_AF-A0A4Q5S1F2-F1
#
_entry.id   AF-A0A4Q5S1F2-F1
#
_cell.length_a   1.000
_cell.length_b   1.000
_cell.length_c   1.000
_cell.angle_alpha   90.00
_cell.angle_beta   90.00
_cell.angle_gamma   90.00
#
_symmetry.space_group_name_H-M   'P 1'
#
loop_
_entity.id
_entity.type
_entity.pdbx_description
1 polymer ?
#
loop_
_entity_poly.entity_id
_entity_poly.type
_entity_poly.pdbx_seq_one_letter_code
_entity_poly.pdbx_strand_id
1 'polypeptide(L)'
;MSVVSVNSKASVQGAIAAASRKTGVDFNYLLGQAQVESGMRPNARAGTSSATGLYQFIDQSWLGVVKDHGAAHGLGWAADSIKQNSSGRYVVSDPATRSAILNLRSDPNAAALMAAEHASDNKDALEDKLGRPATGTDLYMAHFLGLGGATKFLDTMAEAPGRTGASMFPAAARANRNIFYASNGQPRTLSDIYSRFAGKLDSGAQAAGGATGSASGGFAQANDPLGDFGESEVILGTGAVDRDRHWVETTLAQLNVGKDASTDPFSARRDAFTRAVDPLRPTPETAKLAYLMLANLGA
;
A
#
# COMPACT_ATOMS: atom_id res chain seq x y z
N MET A 1 -5.43 -5.20 25.55
CA MET A 1 -4.87 -5.86 24.36
C MET A 1 -5.87 -5.71 23.23
N SER A 2 -5.53 -5.01 22.14
CA SER A 2 -6.45 -4.82 21.01
C SER A 2 -6.24 -5.96 20.02
N VAL A 3 -7.23 -6.84 19.92
CA VAL A 3 -7.24 -7.96 18.99
C VAL A 3 -7.58 -7.37 17.62
N VAL A 4 -6.57 -7.12 16.80
CA VAL A 4 -6.78 -6.74 15.40
C VAL A 4 -7.43 -7.94 14.72
N SER A 5 -8.70 -7.82 14.33
CA SER A 5 -9.48 -8.90 13.71
C SER A 5 -8.76 -9.37 12.43
N VAL A 6 -8.71 -10.69 12.20
CA VAL A 6 -8.06 -11.30 11.03
C VAL A 6 -8.56 -10.67 9.72
N ASN A 7 -9.83 -10.25 9.69
CA ASN A 7 -10.46 -9.58 8.56
C ASN A 7 -9.84 -8.19 8.25
N SER A 8 -9.36 -7.49 9.28
CA SER A 8 -8.72 -6.16 9.14
C SER A 8 -7.26 -6.25 8.71
N LYS A 9 -6.53 -7.33 9.05
CA LYS A 9 -5.16 -7.54 8.54
C LYS A 9 -5.18 -7.95 7.08
N ALA A 10 -6.10 -8.84 6.69
CA ALA A 10 -6.31 -9.21 5.29
C ALA A 10 -6.67 -7.98 4.43
N SER A 11 -7.51 -7.07 4.93
CA SER A 11 -7.81 -5.81 4.22
C SER A 11 -6.61 -4.88 4.10
N VAL A 12 -5.72 -4.82 5.11
CA VAL A 12 -4.50 -3.99 5.06
C VAL A 12 -3.50 -4.55 4.05
N GLN A 13 -3.23 -5.86 4.08
CA GLN A 13 -2.33 -6.49 3.10
C GLN A 13 -2.86 -6.34 1.67
N GLY A 14 -4.17 -6.46 1.47
CA GLY A 14 -4.82 -6.20 0.17
C GLY A 14 -4.61 -4.76 -0.32
N ALA A 15 -4.73 -3.76 0.56
CA ALA A 15 -4.45 -2.37 0.24
C ALA A 15 -2.97 -2.15 -0.14
N ILE A 16 -2.04 -2.77 0.58
CA ILE A 16 -0.60 -2.70 0.29
C ILE A 16 -0.29 -3.35 -1.06
N ALA A 17 -0.86 -4.52 -1.34
CA ALA A 17 -0.69 -5.20 -2.63
C ALA A 17 -1.27 -4.38 -3.79
N ALA A 18 -2.43 -3.74 -3.60
CA ALA A 18 -3.01 -2.85 -4.60
C ALA A 18 -2.15 -1.61 -4.85
N ALA A 19 -1.58 -1.01 -3.81
CA ALA A 19 -0.66 0.12 -3.94
C ALA A 19 0.62 -0.27 -4.69
N SER A 20 1.24 -1.39 -4.31
CA SER A 20 2.41 -1.94 -4.99
C SER A 20 2.19 -2.11 -6.50
N ARG A 21 1.06 -2.73 -6.90
CA ARG A 21 0.72 -2.91 -8.32
C ARG A 21 0.50 -1.60 -9.07
N LYS A 22 -0.03 -0.57 -8.40
CA LYS A 22 -0.36 0.72 -9.04
C LYS A 22 0.86 1.60 -9.23
N THR A 23 1.81 1.60 -8.30
CA THR A 23 2.97 2.51 -8.34
C THR A 23 4.26 1.80 -8.77
N GLY A 24 4.28 0.47 -8.77
CA GLY A 24 5.48 -0.32 -9.08
C GLY A 24 6.47 -0.46 -7.93
N VAL A 25 6.17 0.09 -6.75
CA VAL A 25 6.99 -0.11 -5.54
C VAL A 25 6.80 -1.53 -5.01
N ASP A 26 7.88 -2.17 -4.58
CA ASP A 26 7.87 -3.55 -4.12
C ASP A 26 6.94 -3.79 -2.92
N PHE A 27 6.18 -4.88 -3.00
CA PHE A 27 5.21 -5.26 -1.97
C PHE A 27 5.87 -5.58 -0.63
N ASN A 28 6.97 -6.32 -0.62
CA ASN A 28 7.65 -6.70 0.64
C ASN A 28 8.25 -5.48 1.33
N TYR A 29 8.77 -4.51 0.57
CA TYR A 29 9.19 -3.22 1.10
C TYR A 29 8.02 -2.50 1.80
N LEU A 30 6.89 -2.30 1.11
CA LEU A 30 5.74 -1.60 1.68
C LEU A 30 5.16 -2.33 2.91
N LEU A 31 5.16 -3.67 2.88
CA LEU A 31 4.71 -4.50 3.98
C LEU A 31 5.65 -4.40 5.18
N GLY A 32 6.96 -4.50 4.94
CA GLY A 32 8.00 -4.37 5.95
C GLY A 32 7.96 -3.01 6.61
N GLN A 33 7.83 -1.93 5.84
CA GLN A 33 7.69 -0.58 6.36
C GLN A 33 6.42 -0.44 7.22
N ALA A 34 5.25 -0.89 6.76
CA ALA A 34 4.01 -0.81 7.54
C ALA A 34 4.09 -1.59 8.87
N GLN A 35 4.69 -2.77 8.87
CA GLN A 35 4.92 -3.54 10.09
C GLN A 35 5.89 -2.83 11.04
N VAL A 36 6.94 -2.24 10.51
CA VAL A 36 7.96 -1.56 11.30
C VAL A 36 7.42 -0.27 11.93
N GLU A 37 6.64 0.50 11.18
CA GLU A 37 6.16 1.81 11.61
C GLU A 37 4.96 1.72 12.56
N SER A 38 4.00 0.83 12.27
CA SER A 38 2.75 0.75 13.05
C SER A 38 2.46 -0.63 13.65
N GLY A 39 3.17 -1.68 13.22
CA GLY A 39 2.76 -3.06 13.48
C GLY A 39 1.51 -3.44 12.70
N MET A 40 1.35 -2.93 11.46
CA MET A 40 0.19 -3.14 10.60
C MET A 40 -1.13 -2.60 11.19
N ARG A 41 -1.04 -1.52 12.00
CA ARG A 41 -2.20 -0.90 12.65
C ARG A 41 -2.56 0.41 11.94
N PRO A 42 -3.68 0.47 11.20
CA PRO A 42 -4.02 1.65 10.43
C PRO A 42 -4.42 2.85 11.28
N ASN A 43 -4.79 2.65 12.55
CA ASN A 43 -5.10 3.71 13.49
C ASN A 43 -3.96 4.00 14.48
N ALA A 44 -2.74 3.53 14.22
CA ALA A 44 -1.59 3.82 15.07
C ALA A 44 -1.31 5.33 15.11
N ARG A 45 -0.96 5.83 16.29
CA ARG A 45 -0.65 7.24 16.52
C ARG A 45 0.52 7.37 17.48
N ALA A 46 1.52 8.17 17.11
CA ALA A 46 2.65 8.46 17.97
C ALA A 46 2.24 9.45 19.08
N GLY A 47 2.75 9.24 20.30
CA GLY A 47 2.49 10.13 21.43
C GLY A 47 3.28 11.44 21.40
N THR A 48 4.35 11.50 20.62
CA THR A 48 5.32 12.62 20.61
C THR A 48 5.33 13.44 19.32
N SER A 49 4.51 13.06 18.34
CA SER A 49 4.44 13.73 17.04
C SER A 49 3.04 13.59 16.43
N SER A 50 2.83 14.20 15.25
CA SER A 50 1.59 14.02 14.49
C SER A 50 1.55 12.74 13.66
N ALA A 51 2.58 11.90 13.77
CA ALA A 51 2.69 10.65 13.02
C ALA A 51 1.47 9.75 13.28
N THR A 52 0.75 9.42 12.22
CA THR A 52 -0.52 8.66 12.27
C THR A 52 -0.56 7.67 11.10
N GLY A 53 -1.21 6.53 11.28
CA GLY A 53 -1.50 5.60 10.20
C GLY A 53 -0.53 4.43 10.08
N LEU A 54 -0.77 3.58 9.07
CA LEU A 54 0.05 2.42 8.75
C LEU A 54 1.54 2.77 8.60
N TYR A 55 1.81 3.90 7.97
CA TYR A 55 3.15 4.40 7.61
C TYR A 55 3.59 5.59 8.45
N GLN A 56 2.90 5.87 9.56
CA GLN A 56 3.26 6.91 10.52
C GLN A 56 3.54 8.29 9.89
N PHE A 57 2.75 8.69 8.89
CA PHE A 57 2.89 9.99 8.22
C PHE A 57 2.66 11.16 9.19
N ILE A 58 3.59 12.11 9.22
CA ILE A 58 3.41 13.42 9.86
C ILE A 58 2.60 14.36 8.96
N ASP A 59 1.95 15.35 9.55
CA ASP A 59 1.02 16.25 8.87
C ASP A 59 1.60 16.88 7.59
N GLN A 60 2.83 17.39 7.61
CA GLN A 60 3.38 18.10 6.45
C GLN A 60 3.75 17.16 5.31
N SER A 61 4.40 16.03 5.61
CA SER A 61 4.70 15.03 4.60
C SER A 61 3.44 14.46 3.97
N TRP A 62 2.41 14.19 4.78
CA TRP A 62 1.12 13.73 4.27
C TRP A 62 0.49 14.73 3.30
N LEU A 63 0.40 16.01 3.69
CA LEU A 63 -0.19 17.03 2.83
C LEU A 63 0.61 17.22 1.54
N GLY A 64 1.94 17.12 1.58
CA GLY A 64 2.75 17.18 0.37
C GLY A 64 2.46 16.04 -0.59
N VAL A 65 2.51 14.80 -0.10
CA VAL A 65 2.25 13.62 -0.95
C VAL A 65 0.83 13.63 -1.51
N VAL A 66 -0.18 13.99 -0.72
CA VAL A 66 -1.56 14.13 -1.20
C VAL A 66 -1.68 15.26 -2.22
N LYS A 67 -0.95 16.37 -2.03
CA LYS A 67 -0.93 17.47 -3.01
C LYS A 67 -0.41 17.00 -4.37
N ASP A 68 0.67 16.24 -4.35
CA ASP A 68 1.40 15.87 -5.55
C ASP A 68 0.73 14.69 -6.28
N HIS A 69 0.22 13.71 -5.53
CA HIS A 69 -0.26 12.44 -6.09
C HIS A 69 -1.73 12.15 -5.86
N GLY A 70 -2.40 12.86 -4.95
CA GLY A 70 -3.77 12.54 -4.53
C GLY A 70 -4.76 12.52 -5.70
N ALA A 71 -4.64 13.44 -6.65
CA ALA A 71 -5.52 13.52 -7.81
C ALA A 71 -5.48 12.24 -8.67
N ALA A 72 -4.30 11.67 -8.89
CA ALA A 72 -4.12 10.45 -9.69
C ALA A 72 -4.83 9.23 -9.06
N HIS A 73 -5.09 9.28 -7.75
CA HIS A 73 -5.69 8.19 -6.98
C HIS A 73 -7.12 8.48 -6.52
N GLY A 74 -7.81 9.43 -7.16
CA GLY A 74 -9.20 9.77 -6.83
C GLY A 74 -9.37 10.66 -5.59
N LEU A 75 -8.28 11.23 -5.07
CA LEU A 75 -8.26 12.21 -3.98
C LEU A 75 -8.09 13.64 -4.50
N GLY A 76 -8.60 13.94 -5.71
CA GLY A 76 -8.48 15.27 -6.33
C GLY A 76 -9.03 16.39 -5.44
N TRP A 77 -10.18 16.15 -4.80
CA TRP A 77 -10.76 17.09 -3.83
C TRP A 77 -9.80 17.48 -2.70
N ALA A 78 -8.96 16.53 -2.25
CA ALA A 78 -7.98 16.76 -1.21
C ALA A 78 -6.77 17.51 -1.76
N ALA A 79 -6.23 17.06 -2.90
CA ALA A 79 -5.08 17.68 -3.56
C ALA A 79 -5.34 19.15 -3.93
N ASP A 80 -6.54 19.46 -4.44
CA ASP A 80 -6.96 20.81 -4.82
C ASP A 80 -7.11 21.74 -3.62
N SER A 81 -7.52 21.18 -2.48
CA SER A 81 -7.70 21.92 -1.22
C SER A 81 -6.37 22.27 -0.54
N ILE A 82 -5.27 21.60 -0.92
CA ILE A 82 -3.95 21.83 -0.36
C ILE A 82 -3.23 22.90 -1.18
N LYS A 83 -2.72 23.91 -0.48
CA LYS A 83 -1.90 24.98 -1.06
C LYS A 83 -0.55 25.02 -0.38
N GLN A 84 0.47 25.44 -1.12
CA GLN A 84 1.77 25.74 -0.55
C GLN A 84 1.85 27.26 -0.32
N ASN A 85 2.16 27.68 0.90
CA ASN A 85 2.33 29.11 1.20
C ASN A 85 3.71 29.62 0.76
N SER A 86 3.98 30.92 0.94
CA SER A 86 5.25 31.54 0.60
C SER A 86 6.47 30.98 1.33
N SER A 87 6.27 30.32 2.49
CA SER A 87 7.35 29.66 3.23
C SER A 87 7.53 28.19 2.82
N GLY A 88 6.88 27.74 1.76
CA GLY A 88 6.95 26.36 1.29
C GLY A 88 6.10 25.35 2.09
N ARG A 89 5.28 25.82 3.04
CA ARG A 89 4.47 24.96 3.93
C ARG A 89 3.15 24.58 3.28
N TYR A 90 2.77 23.30 3.37
CA TYR A 90 1.46 22.82 2.93
C TYR A 90 0.38 23.19 3.94
N VAL A 91 -0.66 23.87 3.47
CA VAL A 91 -1.77 24.39 4.25
C VAL A 91 -3.11 24.08 3.57
N VAL A 92 -4.14 23.92 4.40
CA VAL A 92 -5.53 23.75 3.97
C VAL A 92 -6.34 24.79 4.74
N SER A 93 -7.03 25.67 4.02
CA SER A 93 -7.67 26.85 4.62
C SER A 93 -8.88 26.50 5.48
N ASP A 94 -9.71 25.56 5.03
CA ASP A 94 -10.87 25.10 5.77
C ASP A 94 -10.47 24.05 6.83
N PRO A 95 -10.72 24.28 8.14
CA PRO A 95 -10.35 23.34 9.20
C PRO A 95 -11.02 21.97 9.09
N ALA A 96 -12.28 21.92 8.63
CA ALA A 96 -13.01 20.66 8.50
C ALA A 96 -12.40 19.80 7.37
N THR A 97 -12.15 20.41 6.22
CA THR A 97 -11.44 19.81 5.08
C THR A 97 -10.04 19.36 5.50
N ARG A 98 -9.30 20.19 6.25
CA ARG A 98 -7.98 19.81 6.76
C ARG A 98 -8.06 18.54 7.61
N SER A 99 -9.03 18.45 8.50
CA SER A 99 -9.26 17.28 9.35
C SER A 99 -9.57 16.03 8.50
N ALA A 100 -10.47 16.16 7.52
CA ALA A 100 -10.82 15.07 6.62
C ALA A 100 -9.60 14.54 5.85
N ILE A 101 -8.78 15.43 5.29
CA ILE A 101 -7.56 15.06 4.58
C ILE A 101 -6.58 14.35 5.51
N LEU A 102 -6.38 14.84 6.73
CA LEU A 102 -5.46 14.23 7.68
C LEU A 102 -5.93 12.88 8.21
N ASN A 103 -7.25 12.64 8.26
CA ASN A 103 -7.84 11.38 8.70
C ASN A 103 -7.65 10.25 7.68
N LEU A 104 -7.43 10.57 6.40
CA LEU A 104 -7.09 9.59 5.36
C LEU A 104 -5.79 8.81 5.66
N ARG A 105 -4.92 9.32 6.54
CA ARG A 105 -3.74 8.56 7.04
C ARG A 105 -4.13 7.25 7.72
N SER A 106 -5.33 7.19 8.27
CA SER A 106 -5.85 5.98 8.92
C SER A 106 -6.66 5.09 7.98
N ASP A 107 -6.90 5.51 6.74
CA ASP A 107 -7.50 4.67 5.71
C ASP A 107 -6.41 3.80 5.06
N PRO A 108 -6.49 2.46 5.12
CA PRO A 108 -5.45 1.59 4.58
C PRO A 108 -5.15 1.81 3.09
N ASN A 109 -6.17 2.10 2.27
CA ASN A 109 -5.98 2.26 0.83
C ASN A 109 -5.28 3.58 0.51
N ALA A 110 -5.77 4.70 1.06
CA ALA A 110 -5.15 6.00 0.87
C ALA A 110 -3.73 6.02 1.46
N ALA A 111 -3.54 5.48 2.67
CA ALA A 111 -2.24 5.44 3.31
C ALA A 111 -1.22 4.60 2.53
N ALA A 112 -1.61 3.43 2.03
CA ALA A 112 -0.74 2.58 1.22
C ALA A 112 -0.37 3.22 -0.12
N LEU A 113 -1.33 3.82 -0.82
CA LEU A 113 -1.06 4.52 -2.09
C LEU A 113 -0.11 5.69 -1.90
N MET A 114 -0.38 6.57 -0.93
CA MET A 114 0.49 7.71 -0.66
C MET A 114 1.87 7.28 -0.15
N ALA A 115 1.96 6.19 0.64
CA ALA A 115 3.26 5.63 1.02
C ALA A 115 4.05 5.12 -0.19
N ALA A 116 3.38 4.44 -1.11
CA ALA A 116 3.99 3.90 -2.30
C ALA A 116 4.42 5.01 -3.28
N GLU A 117 3.63 6.07 -3.47
CA GLU A 117 4.04 7.23 -4.25
C GLU A 117 5.23 7.96 -3.62
N HIS A 118 5.19 8.18 -2.30
CA HIS A 118 6.30 8.79 -1.60
C HIS A 118 7.59 7.97 -1.67
N ALA A 119 7.47 6.64 -1.66
CA ALA A 119 8.60 5.74 -1.87
C ALA A 119 9.12 5.81 -3.30
N SER A 120 8.23 5.92 -4.30
CA SER A 120 8.60 6.10 -5.71
C SER A 120 9.37 7.40 -5.93
N ASP A 121 8.88 8.54 -5.41
CA ASP A 121 9.58 9.83 -5.51
C ASP A 121 10.99 9.77 -4.89
N ASN A 122 11.11 9.13 -3.73
CA ASN A 122 12.40 8.95 -3.06
C ASN A 122 13.31 8.01 -3.84
N LYS A 123 12.76 6.96 -4.47
CA LYS A 123 13.52 6.02 -5.30
C LYS A 123 14.15 6.75 -6.47
N ASP A 124 13.35 7.47 -7.25
CA ASP A 124 13.83 8.16 -8.44
C ASP A 124 14.89 9.21 -8.06
N ALA A 125 14.63 10.01 -7.02
CA ALA A 125 15.57 11.03 -6.58
C ALA A 125 16.86 10.47 -5.95
N LEU A 126 16.84 9.25 -5.39
CA LEU A 126 18.04 8.57 -4.91
C LEU A 126 18.82 7.96 -6.07
N GLU A 127 18.16 7.29 -7.01
CA GLU A 127 18.80 6.67 -8.18
C GLU A 127 19.53 7.71 -9.03
N ASP A 128 18.91 8.86 -9.24
CA ASP A 128 19.49 10.00 -9.96
C ASP A 128 20.79 10.49 -9.31
N LYS A 129 20.86 10.50 -7.98
CA LYS A 129 22.03 11.01 -7.24
C LYS A 129 23.11 9.96 -7.05
N LEU A 130 22.72 8.71 -6.81
CA LEU A 130 23.64 7.62 -6.51
C LEU A 130 24.22 6.97 -7.77
N GLY A 131 23.58 7.15 -8.94
CA GLY A 131 23.99 6.52 -10.19
C GLY A 131 23.88 4.99 -10.18
N ARG A 132 23.06 4.44 -9.28
CA ARG A 132 22.77 3.00 -9.14
C ARG A 132 21.30 2.81 -8.74
N PRO A 133 20.71 1.64 -9.00
CA PRO A 133 19.38 1.31 -8.48
C PRO A 133 19.31 1.45 -6.96
N ALA A 134 18.18 1.97 -6.47
CA ALA A 134 17.91 2.08 -5.05
C ALA A 134 17.40 0.74 -4.51
N THR A 135 17.75 0.47 -3.25
CA THR A 135 17.28 -0.69 -2.49
C THR A 135 16.20 -0.28 -1.49
N GLY A 136 15.46 -1.25 -0.95
CA GLY A 136 14.51 -1.02 0.14
C GLY A 136 15.16 -0.34 1.35
N THR A 137 16.40 -0.69 1.65
CA THR A 137 17.15 -0.02 2.73
C THR A 137 17.44 1.44 2.39
N ASP A 138 17.83 1.77 1.16
CA ASP A 138 18.06 3.16 0.73
C ASP A 138 16.79 4.00 0.89
N LEU A 139 15.62 3.47 0.48
CA LEU A 139 14.33 4.17 0.65
C LEU A 139 13.97 4.34 2.12
N TYR A 140 14.23 3.33 2.96
CA TYR A 140 13.95 3.43 4.39
C TYR A 140 14.91 4.40 5.10
N MET A 141 16.14 4.53 4.63
CA MET A 141 17.04 5.60 5.05
C MET A 141 16.50 6.98 4.65
N ALA A 142 15.94 7.14 3.44
CA ALA A 142 15.29 8.38 3.00
C ALA A 142 14.05 8.71 3.84
N HIS A 143 13.24 7.71 4.20
CA HIS A 143 12.11 7.90 5.11
C HIS A 143 12.58 8.44 6.48
N PHE A 144 13.66 7.89 7.03
CA PHE A 144 14.14 8.24 8.37
C PHE A 144 14.94 9.55 8.43
N LEU A 145 15.86 9.78 7.49
CA LEU A 145 16.76 10.96 7.47
C LEU A 145 16.25 12.10 6.59
N GLY A 146 15.17 11.87 5.83
CA GLY A 146 14.83 12.67 4.66
C GLY A 146 15.76 12.40 3.48
N LEU A 147 15.30 12.72 2.27
CA LEU A 147 16.04 12.46 1.02
C LEU A 147 17.47 13.02 1.03
N GLY A 148 17.66 14.27 1.46
CA GLY A 148 18.98 14.90 1.53
C GLY A 148 19.92 14.25 2.55
N GLY A 149 19.38 13.85 3.71
CA GLY A 149 20.14 13.15 4.74
C GLY A 149 20.56 11.75 4.29
N ALA A 150 19.65 11.03 3.63
CA ALA A 150 19.92 9.72 3.08
C ALA A 150 20.93 9.75 1.93
N THR A 151 20.81 10.69 0.98
CA THR A 151 21.81 10.85 -0.09
C THR A 151 23.20 11.02 0.53
N LYS A 152 23.34 11.99 1.44
CA LYS A 152 24.62 12.25 2.13
C LYS A 152 25.15 11.01 2.84
N PHE A 153 24.27 10.29 3.57
CA PHE A 153 24.61 9.07 4.28
C PHE A 153 25.16 8.01 3.32
N LEU A 154 24.46 7.73 2.24
CA LEU A 154 24.76 6.66 1.30
C LEU A 154 26.03 6.95 0.50
N ASP A 155 26.22 8.19 0.03
CA ASP A 155 27.45 8.64 -0.62
C ASP A 155 28.66 8.45 0.31
N THR A 156 28.53 8.91 1.56
CA THR A 156 29.64 8.80 2.52
C THR A 156 29.90 7.35 2.92
N MET A 157 28.87 6.51 2.98
CA MET A 157 29.03 5.10 3.31
C MET A 157 29.76 4.34 2.20
N ALA A 158 29.56 4.71 0.94
CA ALA A 158 30.25 4.09 -0.20
C ALA A 158 31.77 4.30 -0.11
N GLU A 159 32.22 5.46 0.36
CA GLU A 159 33.65 5.79 0.50
C GLU A 159 34.23 5.39 1.86
N ALA A 160 33.46 5.57 2.94
CA ALA A 160 33.92 5.46 4.32
C ALA A 160 32.92 4.71 5.20
N PRO A 161 32.68 3.41 4.98
CA PRO A 161 31.66 2.63 5.69
C PRO A 161 31.89 2.58 7.21
N GLY A 162 33.15 2.65 7.65
CA GLY A 162 33.55 2.69 9.06
C GLY A 162 33.38 4.04 9.76
N ARG A 163 32.98 5.11 9.05
CA ARG A 163 32.71 6.41 9.69
C ARG A 163 31.52 6.27 10.65
N THR A 164 31.57 6.95 11.78
CA THR A 164 30.49 6.88 12.77
C THR A 164 29.31 7.75 12.36
N GLY A 165 28.09 7.20 12.35
CA GLY A 165 26.90 7.96 11.97
C GLY A 165 26.62 9.14 12.91
N ALA A 166 26.97 8.99 14.20
CA ALA A 166 26.74 10.02 15.21
C ALA A 166 27.55 11.30 14.97
N SER A 167 28.75 11.19 14.40
CA SER A 167 29.58 12.35 14.04
C SER A 167 28.99 13.14 12.87
N MET A 168 28.30 12.43 11.96
CA MET A 168 27.78 12.98 10.72
C MET A 168 26.37 13.56 10.86
N PHE A 169 25.56 12.97 11.75
CA PHE A 169 24.17 13.35 12.00
C PHE A 169 23.92 13.60 13.50
N PRO A 170 24.58 14.59 14.13
CA PRO A 170 24.54 14.77 15.59
C PRO A 170 23.14 15.05 16.14
N ALA A 171 22.28 15.74 15.38
CA ALA A 171 20.90 15.97 15.78
C ALA A 171 20.06 14.68 15.77
N ALA A 172 20.16 13.89 14.68
CA ALA A 172 19.47 12.61 14.57
C ALA A 172 19.98 11.60 15.62
N ALA A 173 21.28 11.61 15.91
CA ALA A 173 21.90 10.78 16.93
C ALA A 173 21.43 11.11 18.35
N ARG A 174 21.21 12.40 18.66
CA ARG A 174 20.61 12.83 19.92
C ARG A 174 19.15 12.39 20.04
N ALA A 175 18.36 12.52 18.98
CA ALA A 175 16.96 12.12 18.98
C ALA A 175 16.75 10.59 18.96
N ASN A 176 17.67 9.85 18.34
CA ASN A 176 17.52 8.42 18.07
C ASN A 176 18.74 7.63 18.58
N ARG A 177 19.05 7.78 19.87
CA ARG A 177 20.30 7.22 20.45
C ARG A 177 20.47 5.73 20.19
N ASN A 178 19.39 4.95 20.24
CA ASN A 178 19.41 3.50 20.02
C ASN A 178 19.76 3.09 18.57
N ILE A 179 19.61 4.02 17.62
CA ILE A 179 19.99 3.82 16.22
C ILE A 179 21.47 4.12 16.01
N PHE A 180 21.98 5.19 16.62
CA PHE A 180 23.33 5.68 16.38
C PHE A 180 24.38 5.12 17.35
N TYR A 181 23.95 4.49 18.44
CA TYR A 181 24.84 3.93 19.46
C TYR A 181 24.44 2.49 19.81
N ALA A 182 25.41 1.69 20.23
CA ALA A 182 25.18 0.39 20.86
C ALA A 182 24.76 0.57 22.33
N SER A 183 24.29 -0.51 22.96
CA SER A 183 23.86 -0.51 24.38
C SER A 183 24.98 -0.12 25.34
N ASN A 184 26.23 -0.42 24.99
CA ASN A 184 27.44 -0.01 25.73
C ASN A 184 27.88 1.44 25.43
N GLY A 185 27.10 2.20 24.66
CA GLY A 185 27.39 3.60 24.33
C GLY A 185 28.36 3.80 23.17
N GLN A 186 28.91 2.74 22.57
CA GLN A 186 29.80 2.87 21.42
C GLN A 186 29.04 3.40 20.19
N PRO A 187 29.57 4.40 19.47
CA PRO A 187 28.94 4.91 18.26
C PRO A 187 28.98 3.85 17.15
N ARG A 188 27.87 3.68 16.44
CA ARG A 188 27.78 2.76 15.30
C ARG A 188 28.34 3.40 14.04
N THR A 189 28.92 2.55 13.19
CA THR A 189 29.39 2.95 11.86
C THR A 189 28.21 3.15 10.90
N LEU A 190 28.45 3.76 9.74
CA LEU A 190 27.44 3.87 8.68
C LEU A 190 26.99 2.48 8.22
N SER A 191 27.93 1.56 8.00
CA SER A 191 27.61 0.17 7.59
C SER A 191 26.76 -0.57 8.63
N ASP A 192 27.05 -0.37 9.92
CA ASP A 192 26.28 -0.97 11.01
C ASP A 192 24.86 -0.43 11.08
N ILE A 193 24.70 0.89 10.92
CA ILE A 193 23.38 1.53 10.88
C ILE A 193 22.58 0.99 9.69
N TYR A 194 23.17 0.99 8.50
CA TYR A 194 22.52 0.51 7.29
C TYR A 194 22.07 -0.94 7.42
N SER A 195 22.95 -1.84 7.87
CA SER A 195 22.64 -3.26 8.07
C SER A 195 21.50 -3.48 9.07
N ARG A 196 21.38 -2.62 10.09
CA ARG A 196 20.28 -2.67 11.06
C ARG A 196 18.96 -2.22 10.46
N PHE A 197 18.97 -1.21 9.59
CA PHE A 197 17.77 -0.79 8.88
C PHE A 197 17.30 -1.89 7.92
N ALA A 198 18.23 -2.50 7.19
CA ALA A 198 17.96 -3.65 6.33
C ALA A 198 17.32 -4.80 7.12
N GLY A 199 17.96 -5.24 8.21
CA GLY A 199 17.42 -6.31 9.05
C GLY A 199 16.07 -5.98 9.69
N LYS A 200 15.82 -4.72 10.04
CA LYS A 200 14.52 -4.27 10.60
C LYS A 200 13.41 -4.40 9.55
N LEU A 201 13.67 -4.00 8.32
CA LEU A 201 12.73 -4.14 7.20
C LEU A 201 12.43 -5.62 6.90
N ASP A 202 13.46 -6.44 6.73
CA ASP A 202 13.28 -7.86 6.40
C ASP A 202 12.53 -8.59 7.52
N SER A 203 12.90 -8.36 8.78
CA SER A 203 12.19 -8.93 9.93
C SER A 203 10.74 -8.43 10.00
N GLY A 204 10.49 -7.17 9.64
CA GLY A 204 9.15 -6.59 9.55
C GLY A 204 8.30 -7.29 8.48
N ALA A 205 8.82 -7.43 7.27
CA ALA A 205 8.11 -8.09 6.18
C ALA A 205 7.79 -9.55 6.54
N GLN A 206 8.75 -10.28 7.09
CA GLN A 206 8.54 -11.66 7.55
C GLN A 206 7.46 -11.75 8.64
N ALA A 207 7.51 -10.88 9.66
CA ALA A 207 6.53 -10.86 10.74
C ALA A 207 5.10 -10.52 10.26
N ALA A 208 4.99 -9.81 9.13
CA ALA A 208 3.72 -9.46 8.51
C ALA A 208 3.27 -10.47 7.43
N GLY A 209 3.94 -11.61 7.30
CA GLY A 209 3.59 -12.65 6.33
C GLY A 209 3.97 -12.31 4.89
N GLY A 210 5.08 -11.59 4.70
CA GLY A 210 5.64 -11.29 3.38
C GLY A 210 5.99 -12.56 2.61
N ALA A 211 5.94 -12.44 1.28
CA ALA A 211 6.28 -13.53 0.35
C ALA A 211 7.79 -13.83 0.37
N THR A 212 8.21 -14.83 -0.41
CA THR A 212 9.63 -15.14 -0.62
C THR A 212 10.33 -13.98 -1.34
N GLY A 213 11.00 -13.10 -0.58
CA GLY A 213 11.74 -11.94 -1.09
C GLY A 213 12.32 -11.09 0.03
N SER A 214 13.30 -10.22 -0.28
CA SER A 214 13.89 -9.30 0.69
C SER A 214 13.28 -7.90 0.54
N ALA A 215 12.72 -7.39 1.64
CA ALA A 215 12.19 -6.03 1.72
C ALA A 215 13.31 -4.98 1.73
N SER A 216 14.52 -5.37 2.09
CA SER A 216 15.70 -4.51 2.19
C SER A 216 16.54 -4.45 0.92
N GLY A 217 16.37 -5.43 0.02
CA GLY A 217 17.14 -5.63 -1.21
C GLY A 217 16.74 -4.72 -2.37
N GLY A 218 17.32 -5.00 -3.55
CA GLY A 218 16.92 -4.33 -4.79
C GLY A 218 15.48 -4.68 -5.16
N PHE A 219 14.76 -3.73 -5.73
CA PHE A 219 13.39 -3.96 -6.18
C PHE A 219 13.43 -4.83 -7.43
N ALA A 220 13.07 -6.11 -7.28
CA ALA A 220 12.75 -6.92 -8.44
C ALA A 220 11.55 -6.27 -9.14
N GLN A 221 11.59 -6.21 -10.47
CA GLN A 221 10.47 -5.75 -11.29
C GLN A 221 9.21 -6.48 -10.80
N ALA A 222 8.17 -5.73 -10.42
CA ALA A 222 7.01 -6.24 -9.68
C ALA A 222 6.37 -7.45 -10.38
N ASN A 223 6.86 -8.64 -10.08
CA ASN A 223 6.18 -9.89 -10.41
C ASN A 223 5.07 -10.05 -9.39
N ASP A 224 3.87 -10.32 -9.86
CA ASP A 224 2.65 -10.44 -9.07
C ASP A 224 2.90 -11.30 -7.80
N PRO A 225 3.01 -10.69 -6.60
CA PRO A 225 3.32 -11.43 -5.39
C PRO A 225 2.14 -12.29 -4.91
N LEU A 226 0.98 -12.17 -5.59
CA LEU A 226 -0.20 -13.01 -5.40
C LEU A 226 -0.44 -13.97 -6.58
N GLY A 227 0.52 -14.07 -7.52
CA GLY A 227 0.42 -14.84 -8.77
C GLY A 227 0.35 -16.37 -8.64
N ASP A 228 0.06 -16.90 -7.46
CA ASP A 228 -0.24 -18.33 -7.22
C ASP A 228 -1.45 -18.53 -6.28
N PHE A 229 -2.42 -17.61 -6.32
CA PHE A 229 -3.79 -17.93 -5.97
C PHE A 229 -4.60 -17.87 -7.26
N GLY A 230 -4.54 -18.95 -8.05
CA GLY A 230 -5.34 -19.09 -9.26
C GLY A 230 -6.82 -18.87 -8.96
N GLU A 231 -7.58 -18.46 -9.98
CA GLU A 231 -9.01 -18.12 -9.95
C GLU A 231 -9.96 -19.29 -9.55
N SER A 232 -9.51 -20.25 -8.75
CA SER A 232 -10.30 -21.40 -8.30
C SER A 232 -9.72 -22.09 -7.07
N GLU A 233 -9.30 -21.35 -6.04
CA GLU A 233 -9.11 -21.94 -4.70
C GLU A 233 -9.97 -21.21 -3.66
N VAL A 234 -11.15 -21.80 -3.41
CA VAL A 234 -11.99 -21.44 -2.26
C VAL A 234 -11.30 -21.99 -1.01
N ILE A 235 -10.59 -21.14 -0.27
CA ILE A 235 -10.12 -21.47 1.09
C ILE A 235 -11.36 -21.56 1.98
N LEU A 236 -11.86 -22.78 2.15
CA LEU A 236 -12.89 -23.09 3.16
C LEU A 236 -12.25 -22.99 4.54
N GLY A 237 -12.79 -22.08 5.36
CA GLY A 237 -12.42 -21.97 6.77
C GLY A 237 -12.63 -23.30 7.50
N THR A 238 -11.75 -23.60 8.44
CA THR A 238 -11.76 -24.77 9.31
C THR A 238 -13.10 -24.90 10.05
N GLY A 239 -14.03 -25.70 9.51
CA GLY A 239 -15.33 -25.95 10.13
C GLY A 239 -16.46 -26.53 9.25
N ALA A 240 -16.26 -26.82 7.96
CA ALA A 240 -17.31 -27.37 7.10
C ALA A 240 -17.37 -28.91 7.17
N VAL A 241 -18.43 -29.45 7.79
CA VAL A 241 -18.79 -30.87 7.81
C VAL A 241 -19.76 -31.22 6.67
N ASP A 242 -19.26 -31.98 5.70
CA ASP A 242 -19.88 -33.06 4.90
C ASP A 242 -21.30 -32.99 4.31
N ARG A 243 -22.00 -31.87 4.26
CA ARG A 243 -23.25 -31.78 3.47
C ARG A 243 -23.42 -30.42 2.80
N ASP A 244 -22.74 -30.18 1.69
CA ASP A 244 -23.13 -29.17 0.67
C ASP A 244 -22.43 -29.36 -0.70
N ARG A 245 -22.16 -30.61 -1.10
CA ARG A 245 -21.56 -30.92 -2.42
C ARG A 245 -22.56 -30.94 -3.59
N HIS A 246 -23.87 -30.89 -3.34
CA HIS A 246 -24.89 -31.03 -4.40
C HIS A 246 -25.22 -29.74 -5.16
N TRP A 247 -24.86 -28.56 -4.63
CA TRP A 247 -25.13 -27.29 -5.32
C TRP A 247 -24.13 -26.99 -6.45
N VAL A 248 -22.90 -27.53 -6.34
CA VAL A 248 -21.82 -27.30 -7.32
C VAL A 248 -22.00 -28.15 -8.58
N GLU A 249 -22.51 -29.38 -8.46
CA GLU A 249 -22.77 -30.24 -9.64
C GLU A 249 -23.90 -29.70 -10.54
N THR A 250 -24.94 -29.13 -9.92
CA THR A 250 -26.13 -28.63 -10.66
C THR A 250 -25.81 -27.37 -11.48
N THR A 251 -24.85 -26.57 -11.03
CA THR A 251 -24.49 -25.29 -11.65
C THR A 251 -23.46 -25.46 -12.78
N LEU A 252 -22.56 -26.44 -12.68
CA LEU A 252 -21.59 -26.71 -13.76
C LEU A 252 -22.18 -27.54 -14.91
N ALA A 253 -23.18 -28.39 -14.69
CA ALA A 253 -23.86 -29.10 -15.78
C ALA A 253 -24.63 -28.16 -16.73
N GLN A 254 -25.09 -27.00 -16.23
CA GLN A 254 -25.79 -25.99 -17.03
C GLN A 254 -24.85 -25.04 -17.80
N LEU A 255 -23.57 -24.97 -17.43
CA LEU A 255 -22.57 -24.13 -18.09
C LEU A 255 -21.81 -24.87 -19.21
N ASN A 256 -21.95 -26.20 -19.31
CA ASN A 256 -21.20 -27.04 -20.25
C ASN A 256 -22.00 -27.51 -21.49
N VAL A 257 -23.21 -26.97 -21.74
CA VAL A 257 -24.05 -27.33 -22.92
C VAL A 257 -23.77 -26.45 -24.15
N GLY A 258 -22.59 -25.81 -24.25
CA GLY A 258 -22.37 -24.79 -25.27
C GLY A 258 -20.97 -24.70 -25.82
N LYS A 259 -20.33 -25.82 -26.16
CA LYS A 259 -19.13 -25.87 -27.03
C LYS A 259 -18.78 -27.31 -27.38
N ASP A 260 -19.33 -27.80 -28.50
CA ASP A 260 -18.63 -28.66 -29.47
C ASP A 260 -19.63 -29.14 -30.54
N ALA A 261 -19.41 -28.72 -31.79
CA ALA A 261 -19.56 -29.52 -33.02
C ALA A 261 -19.55 -28.61 -34.26
N SER A 262 -18.49 -28.75 -35.05
CA SER A 262 -18.41 -28.29 -36.44
C SER A 262 -19.21 -29.18 -37.39
N THR A 263 -19.61 -28.60 -38.53
CA THR A 263 -20.11 -29.17 -39.81
C THR A 263 -21.62 -29.35 -40.01
N ASP A 264 -22.26 -28.38 -40.69
CA ASP A 264 -23.00 -28.53 -41.97
C ASP A 264 -23.51 -27.15 -42.48
N PRO A 265 -23.23 -26.67 -43.71
CA PRO A 265 -23.49 -25.29 -44.11
C PRO A 265 -24.79 -25.09 -44.92
N PHE A 266 -25.94 -25.71 -44.62
CA PHE A 266 -27.24 -25.31 -45.20
C PHE A 266 -28.45 -25.70 -44.32
N SER A 267 -28.77 -24.90 -43.30
CA SER A 267 -30.11 -24.93 -42.67
C SER A 267 -30.54 -23.55 -42.16
N ALA A 268 -31.19 -22.80 -43.05
CA ALA A 268 -32.32 -21.89 -42.81
C ALA A 268 -32.24 -20.95 -41.58
N ARG A 269 -32.01 -19.64 -41.75
CA ARG A 269 -33.03 -18.65 -42.16
C ARG A 269 -34.46 -18.99 -41.68
N ARG A 270 -34.77 -18.56 -40.46
CA ARG A 270 -36.08 -18.30 -39.80
C ARG A 270 -35.76 -18.43 -38.30
N ASP A 271 -35.79 -17.44 -37.42
CA ASP A 271 -36.57 -16.23 -37.34
C ASP A 271 -35.79 -15.25 -36.45
N ALA A 272 -35.30 -14.17 -37.04
CA ALA A 272 -34.70 -13.06 -36.31
C ALA A 272 -35.57 -11.84 -36.57
N PHE A 273 -36.77 -11.77 -35.99
CA PHE A 273 -37.56 -10.55 -35.83
C PHE A 273 -38.76 -10.85 -34.93
N THR A 274 -38.58 -10.68 -33.61
CA THR A 274 -39.55 -10.23 -32.59
C THR A 274 -39.17 -10.82 -31.23
N ARG A 275 -38.59 -10.01 -30.35
CA ARG A 275 -38.91 -10.12 -28.92
C ARG A 275 -38.81 -8.76 -28.26
N ALA A 276 -39.99 -8.27 -27.87
CA ALA A 276 -40.24 -7.05 -27.14
C ALA A 276 -39.53 -7.08 -25.77
N VAL A 277 -39.10 -5.90 -25.32
CA VAL A 277 -38.56 -5.66 -23.98
C VAL A 277 -39.75 -5.59 -23.00
N ASP A 278 -39.77 -6.48 -22.03
CA ASP A 278 -40.80 -6.58 -20.97
C ASP A 278 -40.44 -5.64 -19.79
N PRO A 279 -41.22 -4.59 -19.50
CA PRO A 279 -40.82 -3.52 -18.56
C PRO A 279 -41.00 -3.85 -17.07
N LEU A 280 -41.30 -5.11 -16.70
CA LEU A 280 -41.57 -5.49 -15.29
C LEU A 280 -40.67 -6.60 -14.74
N ARG A 281 -39.56 -6.91 -15.40
CA ARG A 281 -38.54 -7.82 -14.85
C ARG A 281 -37.33 -7.04 -14.36
N PRO A 282 -37.03 -7.04 -13.05
CA PRO A 282 -35.86 -6.34 -12.54
C PRO A 282 -34.58 -7.03 -13.00
N THR A 283 -33.73 -6.29 -13.71
CA THR A 283 -32.33 -6.66 -13.95
C THR A 283 -31.47 -6.20 -12.76
N PRO A 284 -30.27 -6.77 -12.55
CA PRO A 284 -29.36 -6.36 -11.47
C PRO A 284 -29.04 -4.85 -11.46
N GLU A 285 -29.08 -4.21 -12.63
CA GLU A 285 -28.84 -2.79 -12.81
C GLU A 285 -30.04 -1.94 -12.35
N THR A 286 -31.27 -2.39 -12.60
CA THR A 286 -32.48 -1.71 -12.12
C THR A 286 -32.67 -1.82 -10.60
N ALA A 287 -32.20 -2.90 -9.98
CA ALA A 287 -32.22 -3.06 -8.52
C ALA A 287 -31.27 -2.10 -7.80
N LYS A 288 -30.11 -1.79 -8.40
CA LYS A 288 -29.12 -0.85 -7.87
C LYS A 288 -29.62 0.60 -7.92
N LEU A 289 -30.40 0.95 -8.94
CA LEU A 289 -31.03 2.27 -9.07
C LEU A 289 -32.18 2.47 -8.06
N ALA A 290 -32.99 1.44 -7.83
CA ALA A 290 -34.07 1.48 -6.83
C ALA A 290 -33.53 1.62 -5.38
N TYR A 291 -32.40 1.00 -5.07
CA TYR A 291 -31.78 1.09 -3.74
C TYR A 291 -31.12 2.47 -3.47
N LEU A 292 -30.62 3.13 -4.51
CA LEU A 292 -30.01 4.46 -4.41
C LEU A 292 -31.05 5.60 -4.35
N MET A 293 -32.22 5.41 -4.98
CA MET A 293 -33.32 6.38 -4.86
C MET A 293 -34.01 6.34 -3.49
N LEU A 294 -34.01 5.19 -2.81
CA LEU A 294 -34.60 5.06 -1.47
C LEU A 294 -33.70 5.62 -0.34
N ALA A 295 -32.38 5.69 -0.56
CA ALA A 295 -31.42 6.23 0.41
C ALA A 295 -31.32 7.77 0.41
N ASN A 296 -31.90 8.45 -0.59
CA ASN A 296 -31.83 9.92 -0.72
C ASN A 296 -33.21 10.61 -0.54
N LEU A 297 -34.24 9.86 -0.15
CA LEU A 297 -35.57 10.33 0.21
C LEU A 297 -35.99 9.68 1.54
N GLY A 298 -35.34 10.10 2.62
CA GLY A 298 -35.69 9.67 3.98
C GLY A 298 -35.05 10.59 5.00
N ALA A 299 -35.90 11.35 5.68
CA ALA A 299 -35.61 12.34 6.73
C ALA A 299 -34.92 11.76 7.98
#